data_AF-A0A445M8G0-F1
#
_entry.id   AF-A0A445M8G0-F1
#
_cell.length_a   1.000
_cell.length_b   1.000
_cell.length_c   1.000
_cell.angle_alpha   90.00
_cell.angle_beta   90.00
_cell.angle_gamma   90.00
#
_symmetry.space_group_name_H-M   'P 1'
#
loop_
_entity.id
_entity.type
_entity.pdbx_description
1 polymer ?
#
loop_
_entity_poly.entity_id
_entity_poly.type
_entity_poly.pdbx_seq_one_letter_code
_entity_poly.pdbx_strand_id
1 'polypeptide(L)'
;KVRSVVAGGEPFSLTAGVREMIPVTSCKEGKMGIDQGKYVRYTPEQVEALERLYHDCPKPSSLRRQQLIRECPILSNIDPKQIKVWFQNRRCREKQRKEAAQLQAVNRKLTAMNKLLMEENDRLQKQVSQLVYENGYFLFFKDFFIVDANRLCCACCRVISIAEETLSEFLSKATGTAVEWVQMPGMKVWTSLFDFLFCLLP
;
A
#
# COMPACT_ATOMS: atom_id res chain seq x y z
N LYS A 1 -28.05 5.36 -24.80
CA LYS A 1 -26.72 6.01 -24.82
C LYS A 1 -26.22 6.10 -23.37
N VAL A 2 -25.69 5.00 -22.84
CA VAL A 2 -25.15 4.94 -21.47
C VAL A 2 -23.63 5.00 -21.60
N ARG A 3 -23.03 6.05 -21.04
CA ARG A 3 -21.57 6.28 -21.09
C ARG A 3 -20.88 5.23 -20.22
N SER A 4 -20.03 4.42 -20.84
CA SER A 4 -19.07 3.57 -20.16
C SER A 4 -18.02 4.47 -19.49
N VAL A 5 -17.94 4.44 -18.16
CA VAL A 5 -16.84 5.01 -17.40
C VAL A 5 -15.87 3.86 -17.16
N VAL A 6 -14.93 3.68 -18.08
CA VAL A 6 -13.76 2.82 -17.85
C VAL A 6 -12.83 3.61 -16.94
N ALA A 7 -12.87 3.31 -15.65
CA ALA A 7 -11.86 3.75 -14.71
C ALA A 7 -10.59 2.93 -14.97
N GLY A 8 -9.67 3.50 -15.76
CA GLY A 8 -8.31 2.99 -15.88
C GLY A 8 -7.60 3.13 -14.55
N GLY A 9 -7.36 2.00 -13.89
CA GLY A 9 -6.47 1.92 -12.73
C GLY A 9 -5.02 1.95 -13.21
N GLU A 10 -4.38 3.10 -13.14
CA GLU A 10 -2.93 3.23 -13.22
C GLU A 10 -2.27 2.40 -12.10
N PRO A 11 -1.18 1.67 -12.35
CA PRO A 11 -0.45 0.97 -11.32
C PRO A 11 0.19 2.00 -10.36
N PHE A 12 -0.13 1.88 -9.07
CA PHE A 12 0.38 2.73 -7.99
C PHE A 12 1.92 2.62 -7.91
N SER A 13 2.61 3.45 -8.70
CA SER A 13 4.08 3.57 -8.67
C SER A 13 4.48 4.52 -7.55
N LEU A 14 4.81 3.97 -6.37
CA LEU A 14 5.34 4.71 -5.22
C LEU A 14 6.83 5.12 -5.40
N THR A 15 7.25 5.52 -6.60
CA THR A 15 8.62 6.03 -6.84
C THR A 15 8.72 7.55 -6.87
N ALA A 16 7.60 8.27 -6.81
CA ALA A 16 7.60 9.73 -6.77
C ALA A 16 7.77 10.26 -5.34
N GLY A 17 9.00 10.45 -4.89
CA GLY A 17 9.25 11.36 -3.77
C GLY A 17 10.31 10.97 -2.74
N VAL A 18 11.43 10.36 -3.12
CA VAL A 18 12.63 10.48 -2.29
C VAL A 18 13.25 11.85 -2.55
N ARG A 19 12.67 12.89 -1.95
CA ARG A 19 13.27 14.23 -1.92
C ARG A 19 14.63 14.10 -1.23
N GLU A 20 15.70 14.39 -1.96
CA GLU A 20 17.07 14.37 -1.44
C GLU A 20 17.13 15.10 -0.09
N MET A 21 17.46 14.36 0.96
CA MET A 21 17.69 14.92 2.29
C MET A 21 19.02 15.66 2.27
N ILE A 22 18.96 16.99 2.23
CA ILE A 22 20.09 17.87 2.49
C ILE A 22 20.68 17.51 3.88
N PRO A 23 22.01 17.34 4.02
CA PRO A 23 22.59 17.02 5.32
C PRO A 23 22.34 18.17 6.30
N VAL A 24 21.55 17.90 7.34
CA VAL A 24 21.35 18.83 8.47
C VAL A 24 22.60 18.80 9.34
N THR A 25 23.60 19.59 8.99
CA THR A 25 24.65 20.00 9.92
C THR A 25 24.14 21.19 10.71
N SER A 26 23.41 20.95 11.81
CA SER A 26 23.09 22.01 12.77
C SER A 26 23.66 21.67 14.13
N CYS A 27 24.96 21.91 14.27
CA CYS A 27 25.50 22.36 15.55
C CYS A 27 25.41 23.88 15.53
N LYS A 28 24.58 24.47 16.40
CA LYS A 28 24.52 25.92 16.59
C LYS A 28 25.91 26.44 16.97
N GLU A 29 26.61 27.01 15.99
CA GLU A 29 27.82 27.79 16.21
C GLU A 29 27.45 29.10 16.89
N GLY A 30 28.01 29.31 18.09
CA GLY A 30 28.06 30.66 18.64
C GLY A 30 28.82 31.53 17.66
N LYS A 31 28.17 32.57 17.12
CA LYS A 31 28.78 33.61 16.30
C LYS A 31 30.08 34.10 16.94
N MET A 32 31.22 33.81 16.31
CA MET A 32 32.44 34.58 16.48
C MET A 32 32.93 34.92 15.07
N GLY A 33 32.97 36.21 14.75
CA GLY A 33 33.40 36.74 13.46
C GLY A 33 34.79 36.22 13.09
N ILE A 34 34.96 35.88 11.82
CA ILE A 34 36.18 35.30 11.29
C ILE A 34 37.12 36.43 10.85
N ASP A 35 38.18 36.66 11.62
CA ASP A 35 39.41 37.26 11.09
C ASP A 35 40.21 36.13 10.42
N GLN A 36 40.36 36.19 9.09
CA GLN A 36 41.02 35.17 8.27
C GLN A 36 42.53 34.97 8.58
N GLY A 37 43.14 35.80 9.44
CA GLY A 37 44.55 35.74 9.82
C GLY A 37 44.90 34.90 11.07
N LYS A 38 43.92 34.23 11.71
CA LYS A 38 44.12 33.57 13.04
C LYS A 38 44.09 32.03 13.01
N TYR A 39 44.15 31.40 11.84
CA TYR A 39 44.09 29.94 11.74
C TYR A 39 45.46 29.30 12.03
N VAL A 40 45.60 28.68 13.19
CA VAL A 40 46.80 27.95 13.57
C VAL A 40 46.68 26.49 13.13
N ARG A 41 47.63 26.03 12.30
CA ARG A 41 47.78 24.61 11.98
C ARG A 41 48.72 23.97 13.00
N TYR A 42 48.18 23.11 13.87
CA TYR A 42 48.97 22.39 14.86
C TYR A 42 49.84 21.32 14.21
N THR A 43 51.04 21.08 14.76
CA THR A 43 51.86 19.93 14.36
C THR A 43 51.27 18.63 14.91
N PRO A 44 51.58 17.46 14.32
CA PRO A 44 51.08 16.17 14.82
C PRO A 44 51.42 15.94 16.30
N GLU A 45 52.61 16.34 16.73
CA GLU A 45 53.09 16.18 18.11
C GLU A 45 52.33 17.10 19.08
N GLN A 46 51.98 18.33 18.65
CA GLN A 46 51.12 19.23 19.41
C GLN A 46 49.70 18.66 19.57
N VAL A 47 49.15 18.10 18.50
CA VAL A 47 47.83 17.45 18.55
C VAL A 47 47.86 16.26 19.50
N GLU A 48 48.88 15.40 19.42
CA GLU A 48 49.02 14.23 20.28
C GLU A 48 49.16 14.61 21.77
N ALA A 49 49.91 15.68 22.08
CA ALA A 49 50.00 16.21 23.44
C ALA A 49 48.64 16.72 23.94
N LEU A 50 47.91 17.48 23.11
CA LEU A 50 46.57 17.97 23.44
C LEU A 50 45.56 16.82 23.60
N GLU A 51 45.68 15.74 22.83
CA GLU A 51 44.86 14.54 22.94
C GLU A 51 45.11 13.77 24.24
N ARG A 52 46.36 13.58 24.65
CA ARG A 52 46.68 13.00 25.97
C ARG A 52 46.04 13.81 27.09
N LEU A 53 46.21 15.14 27.06
CA LEU A 53 45.60 16.03 28.05
C LEU A 53 44.07 16.00 28.05
N TYR A 54 43.46 15.74 26.88
CA TYR A 54 42.01 15.59 26.75
C TYR A 54 41.48 14.35 27.47
N HIS A 55 42.24 13.25 27.47
CA HIS A 55 41.88 12.04 28.22
C HIS A 55 41.83 12.30 29.73
N ASP A 56 42.78 13.07 30.26
CA ASP A 56 42.85 13.38 31.68
C ASP A 56 41.79 14.42 32.10
N CYS A 57 41.64 15.49 31.30
CA CYS A 57 40.71 16.58 31.61
C CYS A 57 40.12 17.21 30.34
N PRO A 58 38.90 16.80 29.92
CA PRO A 58 38.28 17.30 28.69
C PRO A 58 37.75 18.75 28.79
N LYS A 59 37.77 19.35 29.99
CA LYS A 59 37.31 20.73 30.25
C LYS A 59 38.32 21.48 31.14
N PRO A 60 39.53 21.77 30.66
CA PRO A 60 40.55 22.41 31.47
C PRO A 60 40.12 23.84 31.87
N SER A 61 40.36 24.20 33.14
CA SER A 61 40.12 25.54 33.67
C SER A 61 41.10 26.57 33.07
N SER A 62 40.85 27.86 33.26
CA SER A 62 41.76 28.90 32.72
C SER A 62 43.16 28.81 33.30
N LEU A 63 43.26 28.56 34.62
CA LEU A 63 44.53 28.34 35.30
C LEU A 63 45.25 27.10 34.76
N ARG A 64 44.52 25.99 34.57
CA ARG A 64 45.12 24.77 34.00
C ARG A 64 45.66 25.02 32.59
N ARG A 65 44.96 25.76 31.73
CA ARG A 65 45.48 26.11 30.40
C ARG A 65 46.79 26.90 30.45
N GLN A 66 46.94 27.82 31.41
CA GLN A 66 48.19 28.56 31.58
C GLN A 66 49.33 27.66 32.06
N GLN A 67 49.05 26.73 32.97
CA GLN A 67 50.01 25.74 33.44
C GLN A 67 50.48 24.81 32.31
N LEU A 68 49.57 24.33 31.46
CA LEU A 68 49.90 23.44 30.35
C LEU A 68 50.91 24.03 29.36
N ILE A 69 50.86 25.35 29.13
CA ILE A 69 51.83 26.05 28.25
C ILE A 69 53.23 26.06 28.89
N ARG A 70 53.31 26.10 30.23
CA ARG A 70 54.58 26.07 30.98
C ARG A 70 55.12 24.65 31.15
N GLU A 71 54.24 23.69 31.41
CA GLU A 71 54.57 22.27 31.64
C GLU A 71 54.90 21.53 30.34
N CYS A 72 54.33 21.96 29.21
CA CYS A 72 54.56 21.31 27.91
C CYS A 72 55.28 22.28 26.96
N PRO A 73 56.63 22.20 26.83
CA PRO A 73 57.41 23.06 25.94
C PRO A 73 56.91 23.04 24.48
N ILE A 74 56.34 21.92 24.04
CA ILE A 74 55.77 21.77 22.69
C ILE A 74 54.51 22.63 22.45
N LEU A 75 53.83 23.02 23.53
CA LEU A 75 52.67 23.90 23.51
C LEU A 75 53.03 25.35 23.89
N SER A 76 54.31 25.65 24.17
CA SER A 76 54.76 26.98 24.63
C SER A 76 54.39 28.12 23.66
N ASN A 77 54.36 27.82 22.36
CA ASN A 77 54.02 28.77 21.30
C ASN A 77 52.51 28.86 21.00
N ILE A 78 51.65 28.23 21.80
CA ILE A 78 50.19 28.22 21.61
C ILE A 78 49.52 29.14 22.62
N ASP A 79 48.73 30.10 22.14
CA ASP A 79 47.96 31.00 23.01
C ASP A 79 46.91 30.23 23.85
N PRO A 80 46.69 30.58 25.14
CA PRO A 80 45.68 29.94 25.98
C PRO A 80 44.26 29.91 25.38
N LYS A 81 43.89 30.91 24.55
CA LYS A 81 42.61 30.95 23.82
C LYS A 81 42.56 29.88 22.72
N GLN A 82 43.66 29.61 22.04
CA GLN A 82 43.73 28.55 21.03
C GLN A 82 43.53 27.17 21.70
N ILE A 83 44.13 26.95 22.87
CA ILE A 83 43.88 25.73 23.67
C ILE A 83 42.39 25.64 24.03
N LYS A 84 41.76 26.72 24.49
CA LYS A 84 40.31 26.73 24.77
C LYS A 84 39.48 26.29 23.56
N VAL A 85 39.76 26.86 22.39
CA VAL A 85 39.05 26.57 21.14
C VAL A 85 39.30 25.13 20.71
N TRP A 86 40.53 24.63 20.81
CA TRP A 86 40.85 23.24 20.49
C TRP A 86 40.02 22.26 21.33
N PHE A 87 39.95 22.44 22.65
CA PHE A 87 39.15 21.58 23.53
C PHE A 87 37.63 21.72 23.27
N GLN A 88 37.15 22.90 22.86
CA GLN A 88 35.77 23.08 22.43
C GLN A 88 35.49 22.30 21.14
N ASN A 89 36.35 22.46 20.13
CA ASN A 89 36.24 21.78 18.84
C ASN A 89 36.37 20.27 18.99
N ARG A 90 37.29 19.77 19.84
CA ARG A 90 37.48 18.35 20.08
C ARG A 90 36.22 17.69 20.66
N ARG A 91 35.56 18.36 21.62
CA ARG A 91 34.27 17.90 22.18
C ARG A 91 33.15 17.95 21.14
N CYS A 92 33.10 19.03 20.35
CA CYS A 92 32.11 19.17 19.29
C CYS A 92 32.24 18.05 18.25
N ARG A 93 33.46 17.80 17.75
CA ARG A 93 33.76 16.71 16.80
C ARG A 93 33.45 15.33 17.37
N GLU A 94 33.79 15.08 18.63
CA GLU A 94 33.46 13.83 19.33
C GLU A 94 31.95 13.58 19.37
N LYS A 95 31.18 14.62 19.74
CA LYS A 95 29.73 14.57 19.77
C LYS A 95 29.14 14.34 18.37
N GLN A 96 29.57 15.11 17.37
CA GLN A 96 29.14 14.96 15.99
C GLN A 96 29.42 13.55 15.44
N ARG A 97 30.59 12.98 15.74
CA ARG A 97 30.93 11.61 15.31
C ARG A 97 30.00 10.57 15.91
N LYS A 98 29.64 10.70 17.20
CA LYS A 98 28.69 9.81 17.86
C LYS A 98 27.29 9.95 17.27
N GLU A 99 26.82 11.18 17.07
CA GLU A 99 25.51 11.46 16.46
C GLU A 99 25.43 10.96 15.02
N ALA A 100 26.49 11.17 14.22
CA ALA A 100 26.57 10.66 12.85
C ALA A 100 26.53 9.12 12.83
N ALA A 101 27.24 8.44 13.73
CA ALA A 101 27.19 6.99 13.85
C ALA A 101 25.79 6.48 14.26
N GLN A 102 25.11 7.17 15.17
CA GLN A 102 23.73 6.86 15.56
C GLN A 102 22.77 7.05 14.38
N LEU A 103 22.87 8.16 13.66
CA LEU A 103 22.05 8.42 12.47
C LEU A 103 22.28 7.37 11.39
N GLN A 104 23.54 6.98 11.13
CA GLN A 104 23.85 5.88 10.20
C GLN A 104 23.22 4.56 10.65
N ALA A 105 23.25 4.24 11.94
CA ALA A 105 22.63 3.02 12.46
C ALA A 105 21.10 3.02 12.27
N VAL A 106 20.45 4.15 12.57
CA VAL A 106 19.00 4.31 12.36
C VAL A 106 18.64 4.25 10.88
N ASN A 107 19.43 4.91 10.02
CA ASN A 107 19.21 4.91 8.57
C ASN A 107 19.28 3.49 8.00
N ARG A 108 20.29 2.68 8.40
CA ARG A 108 20.38 1.27 7.99
C ARG A 108 19.12 0.47 8.37
N LYS A 109 18.59 0.68 9.58
CA LYS A 109 17.34 0.02 10.03
C LYS A 109 16.16 0.46 9.18
N LEU A 110 16.03 1.76 8.91
CA LEU A 110 14.96 2.31 8.09
C LEU A 110 15.01 1.78 6.65
N THR A 111 16.20 1.71 6.05
CA THR A 111 16.40 1.13 4.71
C THR A 111 15.99 -0.34 4.67
N ALA A 112 16.38 -1.13 5.67
CA ALA A 112 15.99 -2.54 5.77
C ALA A 112 14.46 -2.70 5.91
N MET A 113 13.84 -1.88 6.75
CA MET A 113 12.38 -1.91 6.95
C MET A 113 11.62 -1.46 5.71
N ASN A 114 12.05 -0.40 5.04
CA ASN A 114 11.47 0.06 3.77
C ASN A 114 11.54 -1.03 2.70
N LYS A 115 12.64 -1.78 2.65
CA LYS A 115 12.75 -2.91 1.71
C LYS A 115 11.70 -3.99 1.97
N LEU A 116 11.53 -4.40 3.23
CA LEU A 116 10.49 -5.38 3.59
C LEU A 116 9.08 -4.87 3.28
N LEU A 117 8.80 -3.60 3.53
CA LEU A 117 7.51 -3.00 3.21
C LEU A 117 7.24 -3.00 1.70
N MET A 118 8.26 -2.73 0.88
CA MET A 118 8.16 -2.79 -0.59
C MET A 118 7.88 -4.22 -1.08
N GLU A 119 8.57 -5.21 -0.51
CA GLU A 119 8.35 -6.62 -0.82
C GLU A 119 6.93 -7.08 -0.46
N GLU A 120 6.42 -6.65 0.71
CA GLU A 120 5.04 -6.92 1.12
C GLU A 120 4.01 -6.22 0.23
N ASN A 121 4.28 -4.99 -0.19
CA ASN A 121 3.39 -4.27 -1.10
C ASN A 121 3.29 -5.00 -2.46
N ASP A 122 4.42 -5.40 -3.03
CA ASP A 122 4.46 -6.19 -4.27
C ASP A 122 3.72 -7.53 -4.13
N ARG A 123 3.91 -8.22 -2.99
CA ARG A 123 3.19 -9.47 -2.68
C ARG A 123 1.68 -9.25 -2.63
N LEU A 124 1.22 -8.21 -1.93
CA LEU A 124 -0.20 -7.89 -1.83
C LEU A 124 -0.78 -7.45 -3.17
N GLN A 125 -0.06 -6.67 -3.97
CA GLN A 125 -0.49 -6.29 -5.32
C GLN A 125 -0.70 -7.53 -6.20
N LYS A 126 0.22 -8.50 -6.16
CA LYS A 126 0.06 -9.78 -6.87
C LYS A 126 -1.18 -10.55 -6.43
N GLN A 127 -1.44 -10.62 -5.12
CA GLN A 127 -2.65 -11.27 -4.59
C GLN A 127 -3.93 -10.57 -5.07
N VAL A 128 -3.97 -9.24 -5.04
CA VAL A 128 -5.11 -8.47 -5.55
C VAL A 128 -5.30 -8.72 -7.05
N SER A 129 -4.24 -8.68 -7.85
CA SER A 129 -4.32 -8.98 -9.29
C SER A 129 -4.87 -10.38 -9.55
N GLN A 130 -4.42 -11.38 -8.79
CA GLN A 130 -4.93 -12.76 -8.91
C GLN A 130 -6.43 -12.84 -8.58
N LEU A 131 -6.86 -12.25 -7.45
CA LEU A 131 -8.26 -12.26 -7.05
C LEU A 131 -9.15 -11.49 -8.03
N VAL A 132 -8.67 -10.37 -8.57
CA VAL A 132 -9.39 -9.62 -9.61
C VAL A 132 -9.54 -10.45 -10.88
N TYR A 133 -8.48 -11.15 -11.29
CA TYR A 133 -8.51 -12.06 -12.43
C TYR A 133 -9.54 -13.18 -12.18
N GLU A 134 -9.41 -13.95 -11.10
CA GLU A 134 -10.33 -15.04 -10.74
C GLU A 134 -11.78 -14.57 -10.66
N ASN A 135 -12.05 -13.44 -10.00
CA ASN A 135 -13.40 -12.86 -9.94
C ASN A 135 -13.93 -12.51 -11.33
N GLY A 136 -13.10 -12.01 -12.24
CA GLY A 136 -13.47 -11.81 -13.64
C GLY A 136 -13.93 -13.10 -14.33
N TYR A 137 -13.22 -14.22 -14.10
CA TYR A 137 -13.64 -15.54 -14.61
C TYR A 137 -14.95 -16.00 -14.01
N PHE A 138 -15.13 -15.84 -12.69
CA PHE A 138 -16.37 -16.23 -12.03
C PHE A 138 -17.55 -15.38 -12.50
N LEU A 139 -17.36 -14.08 -12.73
CA LEU A 139 -18.39 -13.21 -13.29
C LEU A 139 -18.73 -13.59 -14.73
N PHE A 140 -17.73 -13.81 -15.58
CA PHE A 140 -17.94 -14.27 -16.95
C PHE A 140 -18.71 -15.59 -17.01
N PHE A 141 -18.33 -16.55 -16.15
CA PHE A 141 -19.02 -17.82 -16.02
C PHE A 141 -20.46 -17.61 -15.55
N LYS A 142 -20.69 -16.84 -14.48
CA LYS A 142 -22.04 -16.51 -14.00
C LYS A 142 -22.90 -15.87 -15.10
N ASP A 143 -22.36 -14.91 -15.83
CA ASP A 143 -23.08 -14.25 -16.93
C ASP A 143 -23.46 -15.24 -18.03
N PHE A 144 -22.56 -16.18 -18.37
CA PHE A 144 -22.87 -17.26 -19.32
C PHE A 144 -24.05 -18.14 -18.86
N PHE A 145 -24.02 -18.63 -17.61
CA PHE A 145 -25.13 -19.44 -17.07
C PHE A 145 -26.43 -18.65 -16.93
N ILE A 146 -26.36 -17.36 -16.57
CA ILE A 146 -27.55 -16.50 -16.49
C ILE A 146 -28.15 -16.30 -17.89
N VAL A 147 -27.32 -16.07 -18.91
CA VAL A 147 -27.79 -15.94 -20.30
C VAL A 147 -28.44 -17.25 -20.78
N ASP A 148 -27.82 -18.40 -20.52
CA ASP A 148 -28.39 -19.70 -20.90
C ASP A 148 -29.66 -20.05 -20.12
N ALA A 149 -29.70 -19.78 -18.81
CA ALA A 149 -30.89 -19.98 -17.98
C ALA A 149 -32.05 -19.08 -18.46
N ASN A 150 -31.78 -17.81 -18.78
CA ASN A 150 -32.77 -16.89 -19.34
C ASN A 150 -33.25 -17.34 -20.73
N ARG A 151 -32.34 -17.87 -21.56
CA ARG A 151 -32.68 -18.38 -22.90
C ARG A 151 -33.54 -19.64 -22.82
N LEU A 152 -33.23 -20.54 -21.88
CA LEU A 152 -34.03 -21.74 -21.61
C LEU A 152 -35.41 -21.36 -21.04
N CYS A 153 -35.48 -20.41 -20.12
CA CYS A 153 -36.73 -19.87 -19.60
C CYS A 153 -37.61 -19.28 -20.72
N CYS A 154 -37.01 -18.47 -21.61
CA CYS A 154 -37.72 -17.90 -22.76
C CYS A 154 -38.22 -18.97 -23.75
N ALA A 155 -37.43 -20.02 -23.98
CA ALA A 155 -37.84 -21.15 -24.82
C ALA A 155 -38.99 -21.94 -24.21
N CYS A 156 -38.95 -22.24 -22.90
CA CYS A 156 -40.04 -22.90 -22.18
C CYS A 156 -41.33 -22.07 -22.24
N CYS A 157 -41.29 -20.76 -21.96
CA CYS A 157 -42.47 -19.92 -22.04
C CYS A 157 -43.10 -19.95 -23.44
N ARG A 158 -42.28 -19.92 -24.50
CA ARG A 158 -42.75 -19.99 -25.89
C ARG A 158 -43.42 -21.34 -26.20
N VAL A 159 -42.84 -22.44 -25.74
CA VAL A 159 -43.43 -23.78 -25.94
C VAL A 159 -44.75 -23.91 -25.18
N ILE A 160 -44.83 -23.37 -23.96
CA ILE A 160 -46.07 -23.34 -23.17
C ILE A 160 -47.15 -22.54 -23.90
N SER A 161 -46.85 -21.34 -24.41
CA SER A 161 -47.82 -20.54 -25.16
C SER A 161 -48.33 -21.25 -26.43
N ILE A 162 -47.45 -21.94 -27.17
CA ILE A 162 -47.87 -22.73 -28.35
C ILE A 162 -48.76 -23.91 -27.93
N ALA A 163 -48.44 -24.57 -26.82
CA ALA A 163 -49.25 -25.66 -26.29
C ALA A 163 -50.65 -25.17 -25.85
N GLU A 164 -50.74 -24.00 -25.21
CA GLU A 164 -52.00 -23.37 -24.80
C GLU A 164 -52.87 -22.97 -26.00
N GLU A 165 -52.28 -22.38 -27.04
CA GLU A 165 -52.98 -22.05 -28.29
C GLU A 165 -53.49 -23.32 -28.99
N THR A 166 -52.65 -24.35 -29.09
CA THR A 166 -53.02 -25.62 -29.73
C THR A 166 -54.11 -26.35 -28.94
N LEU A 167 -54.04 -26.34 -27.61
CA LEU A 167 -55.06 -26.89 -26.73
C LEU A 167 -56.38 -26.13 -26.87
N SER A 168 -56.34 -24.80 -26.90
CA SER A 168 -57.52 -23.96 -27.09
C SER A 168 -58.18 -24.22 -28.45
N GLU A 169 -57.37 -24.36 -29.51
CA GLU A 169 -57.86 -24.69 -30.85
C GLU A 169 -58.47 -26.10 -30.89
N PHE A 170 -57.81 -27.10 -30.30
CA PHE A 170 -58.34 -28.46 -30.19
C PHE A 170 -59.67 -28.48 -29.43
N LEU A 171 -59.73 -27.82 -28.27
CA LEU A 171 -60.95 -27.73 -27.48
C LEU A 171 -62.06 -27.05 -28.26
N SER A 172 -61.80 -25.93 -28.94
CA SER A 172 -62.81 -25.23 -29.76
C SER A 172 -63.38 -26.10 -30.89
N LYS A 173 -62.54 -26.94 -31.50
CA LYS A 173 -62.96 -27.89 -32.54
C LYS A 173 -63.76 -29.05 -31.94
N ALA A 174 -63.35 -29.55 -30.78
CA ALA A 174 -64.03 -30.63 -30.07
C ALA A 174 -65.41 -30.21 -29.53
N THR A 175 -65.57 -28.99 -29.01
CA THR A 175 -66.88 -28.42 -28.64
C THR A 175 -67.75 -28.07 -29.85
N GLY A 176 -67.16 -27.71 -30.99
CA GLY A 176 -67.89 -27.50 -32.24
C GLY A 176 -68.56 -28.77 -32.79
N THR A 177 -67.97 -29.94 -32.55
CA THR A 177 -68.57 -31.25 -32.89
C THR A 177 -69.57 -31.78 -31.86
N ALA A 178 -69.71 -31.12 -30.71
CA ALA A 178 -70.54 -31.57 -29.58
C ALA A 178 -71.99 -31.05 -29.61
N VAL A 179 -72.51 -30.60 -30.75
CA VAL A 179 -73.88 -30.05 -30.86
C VAL A 179 -74.87 -31.00 -31.57
N GLU A 180 -74.52 -32.28 -31.72
CA GLU A 180 -75.52 -33.36 -31.93
C GLU A 180 -75.17 -34.60 -31.08
N TRP A 181 -75.18 -34.46 -29.76
CA TRP A 181 -75.23 -35.64 -28.91
C TRP A 181 -76.64 -36.23 -28.97
N VAL A 182 -76.83 -37.21 -29.85
CA VAL A 182 -77.98 -38.12 -29.77
C VAL A 182 -77.89 -38.86 -28.43
N GLN A 183 -78.90 -38.67 -27.58
CA GLN A 183 -79.02 -39.33 -26.30
C GLN A 183 -79.33 -40.82 -26.51
N MET A 184 -78.35 -41.70 -26.24
CA MET A 184 -78.56 -43.15 -26.20
C MET A 184 -79.26 -43.54 -24.89
N PRO A 185 -80.34 -44.36 -24.91
CA PRO A 185 -81.02 -44.76 -23.68
C PRO A 185 -80.17 -45.75 -22.87
N GLY A 186 -79.86 -45.43 -21.62
CA GLY A 186 -79.36 -46.40 -20.63
C GLY A 186 -77.95 -46.19 -20.06
N MET A 187 -77.21 -45.13 -20.41
CA MET A 187 -75.87 -44.90 -19.83
C MET A 187 -75.91 -43.92 -18.64
N LYS A 188 -75.45 -44.41 -17.47
CA LYS A 188 -75.20 -43.58 -16.29
C LYS A 188 -73.98 -42.69 -16.53
N VAL A 189 -74.28 -41.42 -16.77
CA VAL A 189 -73.47 -40.19 -16.80
C VAL A 189 -71.97 -40.33 -16.52
N TRP A 190 -71.16 -40.03 -17.55
CA TRP A 190 -69.73 -39.74 -17.49
C TRP A 190 -69.47 -38.37 -16.83
N THR A 191 -69.72 -38.24 -15.53
CA THR A 191 -69.27 -37.06 -14.76
C THR A 191 -67.75 -37.00 -14.59
N SER A 192 -67.04 -38.12 -14.77
CA SER A 192 -65.62 -38.21 -14.43
C SER A 192 -64.65 -37.57 -15.44
N LEU A 193 -65.03 -37.31 -16.70
CA LEU A 193 -64.10 -36.74 -17.69
C LEU A 193 -63.99 -35.21 -17.60
N PHE A 194 -65.06 -34.53 -17.20
CA PHE A 194 -65.03 -33.08 -16.96
C PHE A 194 -64.27 -32.75 -15.67
N ASP A 195 -64.43 -33.56 -14.62
CA ASP A 195 -63.68 -33.42 -13.37
C ASP A 195 -62.17 -33.69 -13.55
N PHE A 196 -61.79 -34.63 -14.43
CA PHE A 196 -60.38 -34.94 -14.71
C PHE A 196 -59.67 -33.84 -15.51
N LEU A 197 -60.41 -33.14 -16.38
CA LEU A 197 -59.85 -32.04 -17.19
C LEU A 197 -59.69 -30.75 -16.37
N PHE A 198 -60.54 -30.54 -15.36
CA PHE A 198 -60.45 -29.38 -14.46
C PHE A 198 -59.32 -29.49 -13.42
N CYS A 199 -58.88 -30.71 -13.08
CA CYS A 199 -57.74 -30.93 -12.18
C CYS A 199 -56.35 -30.79 -12.85
N LEU A 200 -56.28 -30.67 -14.18
CA LEU A 200 -55.01 -30.62 -14.93
C LEU A 200 -54.68 -29.23 -15.51
N LEU A 201 -55.54 -28.23 -15.34
CA LEU A 201 -55.16 -26.83 -15.50
C LEU A 201 -54.89 -26.22 -14.10
N PRO A 202 -53.80 -25.46 -13.92
CA PRO A 202 -53.45 -24.88 -12.62
C PRO A 202 -54.46 -23.84 -12.12
#